data_AF-A0A417T6G5-F1
#
_entry.id   AF-A0A417T6G5-F1
#
_cell.length_a   1.000
_cell.length_b   1.000
_cell.length_c   1.000
_cell.angle_alpha   90.00
_cell.angle_beta   90.00
_cell.angle_gamma   90.00
#
_symmetry.space_group_name_H-M   'P 1'
#
loop_
_entity.id
_entity.type
_entity.pdbx_description
1 polymer ?
#
loop_
_entity_poly.entity_id
_entity_poly.type
_entity_poly.pdbx_seq_one_letter_code
_entity_poly.pdbx_strand_id
1 'polypeptide(L)'
;MDSTNSENYRVKQKYRILGLNIAYYRKMRGMTQSDLAEQLNISREHLAAIEAPNIVRGMSMDVLFNISDALGVEETRLLEMHMLNSREEQ
;
A
#
# COMPACT_ATOMS: atom_id res chain seq x y z
N MET A 1 22.19 -11.21 -19.43
CA MET A 1 21.34 -10.83 -18.27
C MET A 1 19.91 -10.84 -18.76
N ASP A 2 19.07 -11.70 -18.18
CA ASP A 2 17.69 -11.92 -18.62
C ASP A 2 16.79 -10.75 -18.23
N SER A 3 16.27 -10.04 -19.24
CA SER A 3 15.35 -8.90 -19.09
C SER A 3 14.10 -9.25 -18.27
N THR A 4 13.69 -10.52 -18.30
CA THR A 4 12.51 -11.07 -17.59
C THR A 4 12.64 -10.98 -16.06
N ASN A 5 13.87 -11.05 -15.54
CA ASN A 5 14.12 -10.95 -14.10
C ASN A 5 14.05 -9.49 -13.59
N SER A 6 14.43 -8.53 -14.45
CA SER A 6 14.39 -7.09 -14.14
C SER A 6 12.97 -6.53 -14.12
N GLU A 7 12.12 -6.93 -15.07
CA GLU A 7 10.71 -6.50 -15.11
C GLU A 7 9.93 -6.99 -13.89
N ASN A 8 10.09 -8.26 -13.52
CA ASN A 8 9.46 -8.83 -12.33
C ASN A 8 9.90 -8.09 -11.05
N TYR A 9 11.16 -7.66 -10.96
CA TYR A 9 11.63 -6.88 -9.83
C TYR A 9 10.95 -5.51 -9.74
N ARG A 10 10.84 -4.78 -10.86
CA ARG A 10 10.18 -3.46 -10.90
C ARG A 10 8.71 -3.53 -10.46
N VAL A 11 7.98 -4.54 -10.92
CA VAL A 11 6.58 -4.75 -10.54
C VAL A 11 6.46 -5.09 -9.04
N LYS A 12 7.31 -5.98 -8.53
CA LYS A 12 7.38 -6.30 -7.10
C LYS A 12 7.65 -5.07 -6.23
N GLN A 13 8.55 -4.19 -6.65
CA GLN A 13 8.81 -2.92 -5.94
C GLN A 13 7.58 -2.01 -5.91
N LYS A 14 6.82 -1.90 -7.01
CA LYS A 14 5.58 -1.11 -7.04
C LYS A 14 4.56 -1.62 -6.02
N TYR A 15 4.33 -2.92 -5.95
CA TYR A 15 3.41 -3.51 -4.96
C TYR A 15 3.87 -3.27 -3.52
N ARG A 16 5.18 -3.35 -3.27
CA ARG A 16 5.75 -3.05 -1.94
C ARG A 16 5.49 -1.60 -1.54
N ILE A 17 5.71 -0.66 -2.45
CA ILE A 17 5.49 0.78 -2.20
C ILE A 17 4.01 1.05 -1.96
N LEU A 18 3.14 0.45 -2.78
CA LEU A 18 1.69 0.55 -2.59
C LEU A 18 1.28 0.10 -1.18
N GLY A 19 1.73 -1.07 -0.73
CA GLY A 19 1.47 -1.57 0.62
C GLY A 19 1.97 -0.63 1.73
N LEU A 20 3.16 -0.05 1.55
CA LEU A 20 3.74 0.91 2.50
C LEU A 20 2.93 2.22 2.56
N ASN A 21 2.47 2.73 1.42
CA ASN A 21 1.64 3.93 1.35
C ASN A 21 0.30 3.72 2.03
N ILE A 22 -0.35 2.56 1.81
CA ILE A 22 -1.60 2.19 2.49
C ILE A 22 -1.37 2.19 4.01
N ALA A 23 -0.31 1.54 4.49
CA ALA A 23 0.03 1.51 5.90
C ALA A 23 0.32 2.91 6.47
N TYR A 24 0.98 3.77 5.70
CA TYR A 24 1.28 5.15 6.07
C TYR A 24 0.01 5.97 6.26
N TYR A 25 -0.87 6.02 5.27
CA TYR A 25 -2.12 6.79 5.36
C TYR A 25 -3.08 6.22 6.41
N ARG A 26 -3.13 4.89 6.57
CA ARG A 26 -3.89 4.25 7.66
C ARG A 26 -3.41 4.74 9.03
N LYS A 27 -2.09 4.77 9.25
CA LYS A 27 -1.50 5.27 10.51
C LYS A 27 -1.73 6.76 10.71
N MET A 28 -1.64 7.59 9.65
CA MET A 28 -1.97 9.02 9.74
C MET A 28 -3.41 9.27 10.19
N ARG A 29 -4.33 8.33 9.88
CA ARG A 29 -5.73 8.38 10.32
C ARG A 29 -5.98 7.75 11.68
N GLY A 30 -4.94 7.28 12.37
CA GLY A 30 -5.07 6.63 13.68
C GLY A 30 -5.79 5.27 13.63
N MET A 31 -5.92 4.66 12.45
CA MET A 31 -6.62 3.39 12.28
C MET A 31 -5.68 2.20 12.51
N THR A 32 -6.17 1.17 13.21
CA THR A 32 -5.52 -0.14 13.25
C THR A 32 -5.74 -0.90 11.94
N GLN A 33 -5.00 -1.99 11.73
CA GLN A 33 -5.27 -2.89 10.60
C GLN A 33 -6.66 -3.54 10.71
N SER A 34 -7.14 -3.79 11.92
CA SER A 34 -8.48 -4.34 12.12
C SER A 34 -9.54 -3.34 11.70
N ASP A 35 -9.39 -2.07 12.07
CA ASP A 35 -10.36 -1.01 11.75
C ASP A 35 -10.52 -0.84 10.23
N LEU A 36 -9.40 -0.77 9.51
CA LEU A 36 -9.44 -0.63 8.05
C LEU A 36 -9.97 -1.92 7.39
N ALA A 37 -9.57 -3.10 7.89
CA ALA A 37 -10.06 -4.35 7.33
C ALA A 37 -11.57 -4.54 7.52
N GLU A 38 -12.11 -4.10 8.67
CA GLU A 38 -13.53 -4.10 8.96
C GLU A 38 -14.31 -3.18 8.00
N GLN A 39 -13.83 -1.95 7.77
CA GLN A 39 -14.45 -1.02 6.82
C GLN A 39 -14.47 -1.56 5.38
N LEU A 40 -13.41 -2.27 5.00
CA LEU A 40 -13.27 -2.85 3.66
C LEU A 40 -13.97 -4.21 3.51
N ASN A 41 -14.52 -4.76 4.59
CA ASN A 41 -15.08 -6.11 4.64
C ASN A 41 -14.09 -7.19 4.12
N ILE A 42 -12.82 -7.11 4.56
CA ILE A 42 -11.77 -8.09 4.29
C ILE A 42 -11.18 -8.62 5.59
N SER A 43 -10.42 -9.72 5.53
CA SER A 43 -9.70 -10.17 6.72
C SER A 43 -8.53 -9.24 7.06
N ARG A 44 -8.29 -9.06 8.36
CA ARG A 44 -7.12 -8.34 8.88
C ARG A 44 -5.82 -8.94 8.36
N GLU A 45 -5.73 -10.27 8.24
CA GLU A 45 -4.58 -10.99 7.70
C GLU A 45 -4.35 -10.64 6.22
N HIS A 46 -5.41 -10.45 5.44
CA HIS A 46 -5.30 -10.02 4.05
C HIS A 46 -4.70 -8.61 3.96
N LEU A 47 -5.21 -7.67 4.76
CA LEU A 47 -4.66 -6.31 4.84
C LEU A 47 -3.22 -6.32 5.35
N ALA A 48 -2.90 -7.13 6.37
CA ALA A 48 -1.54 -7.24 6.90
C ALA A 48 -0.55 -7.75 5.83
N ALA A 49 -0.97 -8.69 4.98
CA ALA A 49 -0.14 -9.18 3.88
C ALA A 49 0.05 -8.13 2.77
N ILE A 50 -0.94 -7.28 2.52
CA ILE A 50 -0.84 -6.14 1.59
C ILE A 50 0.18 -5.12 2.10
N GLU A 51 0.12 -4.76 3.38
CA GLU A 51 0.96 -3.71 3.98
C GLU A 51 2.40 -4.16 4.32
N ALA A 52 2.67 -5.47 4.32
CA ALA A 52 3.93 -6.01 4.80
C ALA A 52 5.10 -5.70 3.83
N PRO A 53 6.22 -5.11 4.32
CA PRO A 53 7.34 -4.70 3.47
C PRO A 53 8.06 -5.86 2.78
N ASN A 54 7.90 -7.09 3.27
CA ASN A 54 8.61 -8.27 2.77
C ASN A 54 7.68 -9.22 2.00
N ILE A 55 6.42 -8.86 1.80
CA ILE A 55 5.43 -9.66 1.08
C ILE A 55 5.02 -8.88 -0.17
N VAL A 56 5.14 -9.51 -1.33
CA VAL A 56 4.55 -8.97 -2.55
C VAL A 56 3.17 -9.59 -2.71
N ARG A 57 2.14 -8.81 -2.37
CA ARG A 57 0.74 -9.24 -2.53
C ARG A 57 0.05 -8.31 -3.51
N GLY A 58 -0.44 -8.87 -4.61
CA GLY A 58 -1.34 -8.17 -5.52
C GLY A 58 -2.74 -8.03 -4.91
N MET A 59 -3.47 -7.02 -5.37
CA MET A 59 -4.89 -6.77 -5.06
C MET A 59 -5.63 -6.37 -6.34
N SER A 60 -6.95 -6.50 -6.33
CA SER A 60 -7.77 -5.96 -7.43
C SER A 60 -7.83 -4.44 -7.37
N MET A 61 -8.21 -3.81 -8.49
CA MET A 61 -8.46 -2.37 -8.53
C MET A 61 -9.62 -1.97 -7.61
N ASP A 62 -10.64 -2.81 -7.47
CA ASP A 62 -11.77 -2.54 -6.56
C ASP A 62 -11.29 -2.44 -5.10
N VAL A 63 -10.37 -3.31 -4.68
CA VAL A 63 -9.78 -3.23 -3.33
C VAL A 63 -8.95 -1.96 -3.18
N LEU A 64 -8.19 -1.56 -4.21
CA LEU A 64 -7.45 -0.31 -4.20
C LEU A 64 -8.37 0.91 -4.02
N PHE A 65 -9.48 0.97 -4.78
CA PHE A 65 -10.46 2.05 -4.73
C PHE A 65 -11.17 2.09 -3.38
N ASN A 66 -11.59 0.94 -2.87
CA ASN A 66 -12.20 0.89 -1.53
C ASN A 66 -11.23 1.34 -0.43
N ILE A 67 -9.93 0.99 -0.53
CA ILE A 67 -8.91 1.48 0.40
C ILE A 67 -8.74 2.99 0.28
N SER A 68 -8.69 3.49 -0.94
CA SER A 68 -8.62 4.92 -1.26
C SER A 68 -9.77 5.69 -0.62
N ASP A 69 -11.01 5.21 -0.76
CA ASP A 69 -12.22 5.77 -0.16
C ASP A 69 -12.23 5.67 1.37
N ALA A 70 -11.94 4.49 1.93
CA ALA A 70 -11.94 4.24 3.37
C ALA A 70 -10.88 5.07 4.09
N LEU A 71 -9.74 5.28 3.43
CA LEU A 71 -8.78 6.24 3.88
C LEU A 71 -9.35 7.64 3.61
N GLY A 72 -9.80 8.00 2.42
CA GLY A 72 -10.19 9.36 2.05
C GLY A 72 -9.00 10.13 1.47
N VAL A 73 -8.21 9.44 0.65
CA VAL A 73 -7.10 10.00 -0.14
C VAL A 73 -7.30 9.57 -1.58
N GLU A 74 -6.82 10.33 -2.56
CA GLU A 74 -6.88 9.91 -3.97
C GLU A 74 -6.02 8.66 -4.22
N GLU A 75 -6.45 7.77 -5.11
CA GLU A 75 -5.77 6.49 -5.41
C GLU A 75 -4.36 6.72 -5.94
N THR A 76 -4.18 7.83 -6.67
CA THR A 76 -2.90 8.29 -7.21
C THR A 76 -1.85 8.42 -6.11
N ARG A 77 -2.25 8.87 -4.91
CA ARG A 77 -1.37 9.01 -3.74
C ARG A 77 -0.94 7.66 -3.16
N LEU A 78 -1.74 6.61 -3.36
CA LEU A 78 -1.37 5.24 -2.98
C LEU A 78 -0.37 4.65 -3.98
N LEU A 79 -0.45 5.05 -5.24
CA LEU A 79 0.44 4.60 -6.33
C LEU A 79 1.75 5.40 -6.42
N GLU A 80 1.78 6.61 -5.87
CA GLU A 80 2.95 7.48 -5.87
C GLU A 80 4.05 6.95 -4.95
N MET A 81 5.28 6.86 -5.49
CA MET A 81 6.45 6.58 -4.67
C MET A 81 6.84 7.85 -3.90
N HIS A 82 6.19 8.11 -2.76
CA HIS A 82 6.77 9.00 -1.78
C HIS A 82 7.82 8.20 -0.99
N MET A 83 9.05 8.13 -1.52
CA MET A 83 10.18 8.06 -0.61
C MET A 83 9.97 9.22 0.36
N LEU A 84 9.90 8.94 1.67
CA LEU A 84 10.02 9.98 2.67
C LEU A 84 11.24 10.80 2.26
N ASN A 85 11.02 12.06 1.85
CA ASN A 85 12.07 13.04 1.88
C ASN A 85 12.40 13.17 3.37
N SER A 86 13.30 12.30 3.84
CA SER A 86 13.94 12.43 5.14
C SER A 86 14.87 13.63 5.04
N ARG A 87 14.25 14.81 5.12
CA ARG A 87 14.79 16.10 5.53
C ARG A 87 13.60 17.04 5.63
N GLU A 88 13.12 17.10 6.86
CA GLU A 88 12.42 18.23 7.43
C GLU A 88 13.06 19.54 6.94
N GLU A 89 12.21 20.51 6.66
CA GLU A 89 12.55 21.92 6.69
C GLU A 89 13.28 22.24 8.00
N GLN A 90 14.61 22.46 7.94
CA GLN A 90 15.38 23.43 8.74
C GLN A 90 16.63 23.85 7.97
#